data_AF-A0A933JRS8-F1
#
_entry.id   AF-A0A933JRS8-F1
#
_cell.length_a   1.000
_cell.length_b   1.000
_cell.length_c   1.000
_cell.angle_alpha   90.00
_cell.angle_beta   90.00
_cell.angle_gamma   90.00
#
_symmetry.space_group_name_H-M   'P 1'
#
loop_
_entity.id
_entity.type
_entity.pdbx_description
1 polymer ?
#
loop_
_entity_poly.entity_id
_entity_poly.type
_entity_poly.pdbx_seq_one_letter_code
_entity_poly.pdbx_strand_id
1 'polypeptide(L)'
;MAKKDLATERETLKELAKPKTDQGIANVKQQLRTAAKVAIIAAAVVWLLALGFMSGLDSFIPVYVAFVLTISGLGAAFLIRRNLAKSESIGQLLSGGEMSSEDRDARMKQLDAQADKGDAGALLAKAQLIMQDRPEEALGILERVDLEKAPKLVALQVRGVRAMLHLSLGDVAAARKLADEIDLAKAPDTKTRGNFAAVVAEAWARSGNPIEAAELLSKYDPNDKELEEIKLQLYRARAFTAAHKQDLKGIRSALKNLSQISPQLLAMFVAQKRIHPMLQKEAKKALEKSGFMPRPQMRFERR
;
A
#
# COMPACT_ATOMS: atom_id res chain seq x y z
N MET A 1 -3.77 0.17 33.30
CA MET A 1 -3.51 -1.12 32.63
C MET A 1 -3.31 -0.95 31.12
N ALA A 2 -4.20 -0.31 30.37
CA ALA A 2 -4.13 -0.13 28.91
C ALA A 2 -2.78 0.33 28.28
N LYS A 3 -1.95 1.13 28.96
CA LYS A 3 -0.64 1.55 28.41
C LYS A 3 0.42 0.45 28.41
N LYS A 4 0.36 -0.50 29.36
CA LYS A 4 1.29 -1.64 29.39
C LYS A 4 0.94 -2.64 28.29
N ASP A 5 -0.35 -2.87 28.06
CA ASP A 5 -0.84 -3.77 27.01
C ASP A 5 -0.54 -3.25 25.60
N LEU A 6 -0.63 -1.94 25.37
CA LEU A 6 -0.23 -1.32 24.10
C LEU A 6 1.28 -1.35 23.88
N ALA A 7 2.09 -1.29 24.94
CA ALA A 7 3.54 -1.37 24.82
C ALA A 7 3.98 -2.80 24.47
N THR A 8 3.40 -3.81 25.13
CA THR A 8 3.64 -5.21 24.80
C THR A 8 3.08 -5.59 23.43
N GLU A 9 1.91 -5.09 23.03
CA GLU A 9 1.38 -5.31 21.69
C GLU A 9 2.21 -4.60 20.60
N ARG A 10 2.77 -3.42 20.90
CA ARG A 10 3.77 -2.79 20.02
C ARG A 10 5.06 -3.58 19.97
N GLU A 11 5.50 -4.19 21.06
CA GLU A 11 6.68 -5.06 21.09
C GLU A 11 6.45 -6.36 20.34
N THR A 12 5.28 -7.00 20.47
CA THR A 12 4.93 -8.19 19.69
C THR A 12 4.73 -7.87 18.22
N LEU A 13 4.14 -6.72 17.88
CA LEU A 13 4.08 -6.24 16.51
C LEU A 13 5.47 -5.88 15.98
N LYS A 14 6.35 -5.32 16.80
CA LYS A 14 7.77 -5.09 16.48
C LYS A 14 8.54 -6.40 16.36
N GLU A 15 8.19 -7.44 17.09
CA GLU A 15 8.82 -8.75 17.03
C GLU A 15 8.33 -9.57 15.82
N LEU A 16 7.06 -9.43 15.47
CA LEU A 16 6.47 -9.92 14.21
C LEU A 16 6.92 -9.07 13.00
N ALA A 17 7.31 -7.81 13.24
CA ALA A 17 7.86 -6.89 12.26
C ALA A 17 9.40 -6.89 12.24
N LYS A 18 10.08 -7.58 13.17
CA LYS A 18 11.54 -7.70 13.15
C LYS A 18 11.90 -8.29 11.80
N PRO A 19 12.64 -7.57 10.95
CA PRO A 19 12.87 -7.98 9.59
C PRO A 19 13.67 -9.28 9.63
N LYS A 20 13.14 -10.35 9.01
CA LYS A 20 14.02 -11.26 8.28
C LYS A 20 14.53 -10.50 7.06
N THR A 21 15.49 -9.63 7.36
CA THR A 21 16.40 -8.91 6.48
C THR A 21 15.75 -7.86 5.56
N ASP A 22 16.36 -6.68 5.55
CA ASP A 22 16.05 -5.57 4.66
C ASP A 22 16.26 -5.93 3.19
N GLN A 23 15.49 -5.29 2.30
CA GLN A 23 15.44 -5.43 0.84
C GLN A 23 14.51 -6.53 0.32
N GLY A 24 13.20 -6.23 0.30
CA GLY A 24 12.15 -7.14 -0.19
C GLY A 24 12.33 -7.69 -1.61
N ILE A 25 13.13 -7.05 -2.48
CA ILE A 25 13.44 -7.59 -3.82
C ILE A 25 14.75 -8.40 -3.84
N ALA A 26 15.78 -7.95 -3.12
CA ALA A 26 17.04 -8.69 -3.03
C ALA A 26 16.89 -10.00 -2.25
N ASN A 27 16.08 -9.98 -1.17
CA ASN A 27 15.75 -11.17 -0.40
C ASN A 27 14.81 -12.11 -1.15
N VAL A 28 13.89 -11.62 -1.97
CA VAL A 28 13.09 -12.49 -2.86
C VAL A 28 13.99 -13.15 -3.90
N LYS A 29 14.95 -12.42 -4.51
CA LYS A 29 15.93 -13.02 -5.42
C LYS A 29 16.84 -14.04 -4.72
N GLN A 30 17.26 -13.77 -3.49
CA GLN A 30 18.09 -14.69 -2.71
C GLN A 30 17.28 -15.92 -2.26
N GLN A 31 16.05 -15.75 -1.79
CA GLN A 31 15.13 -16.83 -1.46
C GLN A 31 14.77 -17.67 -2.67
N LEU A 32 14.54 -17.06 -3.84
CA LEU A 32 14.33 -17.78 -5.10
C LEU A 32 15.57 -18.54 -5.54
N ARG A 33 16.77 -17.99 -5.35
CA ARG A 33 18.03 -18.72 -5.61
C ARG A 33 18.19 -19.91 -4.66
N THR A 34 17.89 -19.73 -3.38
CA THR A 34 17.94 -20.82 -2.39
C THR A 34 16.89 -21.88 -2.67
N ALA A 35 15.65 -21.48 -2.97
CA ALA A 35 14.57 -22.38 -3.37
C ALA A 35 14.89 -23.12 -4.67
N ALA A 36 15.50 -22.44 -5.66
CA ALA A 36 15.95 -23.07 -6.89
C ALA A 36 17.05 -24.11 -6.62
N LYS A 37 18.02 -23.81 -5.76
CA LYS A 37 19.06 -24.79 -5.36
C LYS A 37 18.44 -26.01 -4.68
N VAL A 38 17.51 -25.80 -3.74
CA VAL A 38 16.79 -26.89 -3.06
C VAL A 38 15.96 -27.71 -4.04
N ALA A 39 15.27 -27.05 -4.98
CA ALA A 39 14.47 -27.72 -6.01
C ALA A 39 15.33 -28.55 -6.97
N ILE A 40 16.51 -28.07 -7.35
CA ILE A 40 17.47 -28.82 -8.19
C ILE A 40 17.97 -30.06 -7.44
N ILE A 41 18.33 -29.93 -6.16
CA ILE A 41 18.78 -31.05 -5.34
C ILE A 41 17.64 -32.07 -5.17
N ALA A 42 16.43 -31.61 -4.86
CA ALA A 42 15.26 -32.48 -4.75
C ALA A 42 14.95 -33.21 -6.07
N ALA A 43 15.02 -32.52 -7.20
CA ALA A 43 14.85 -33.14 -8.51
C ALA A 43 15.92 -34.21 -8.79
N ALA A 44 17.18 -33.94 -8.45
CA ALA A 44 18.26 -34.92 -8.58
C ALA A 44 18.00 -36.18 -7.72
N VAL A 45 17.55 -36.01 -6.48
CA VAL A 45 17.18 -37.12 -5.59
C VAL A 45 16.00 -37.92 -6.17
N VAL A 46 14.97 -37.26 -6.69
CA VAL A 46 13.82 -37.92 -7.33
C VAL A 46 14.26 -38.75 -8.54
N TRP A 47 15.16 -38.23 -9.38
CA TRP A 47 15.69 -38.97 -10.52
C TRP A 47 16.59 -40.14 -10.10
N LEU A 48 17.43 -39.97 -9.07
CA LEU A 48 18.25 -41.06 -8.54
C LEU A 48 17.39 -42.20 -7.97
N LEU A 49 16.33 -41.87 -7.24
CA LEU A 49 15.36 -42.86 -6.75
C LEU A 49 14.63 -43.54 -7.91
N ALA A 50 14.17 -42.78 -8.91
CA ALA A 50 13.49 -43.33 -10.07
C ALA A 50 14.35 -44.34 -10.84
N LEU A 51 15.65 -44.03 -11.04
CA LEU A 51 16.60 -44.92 -11.70
C LEU A 51 16.95 -46.14 -10.84
N GLY A 52 17.11 -45.95 -9.52
CA GLY A 52 17.32 -47.07 -8.59
C GLY A 52 16.14 -48.04 -8.55
N PHE A 53 14.92 -47.52 -8.46
CA PHE A 53 13.70 -48.35 -8.48
C PHE A 53 13.46 -49.01 -9.84
N MET A 54 13.84 -48.37 -10.94
CA MET A 54 13.78 -49.01 -12.27
C MET A 54 14.63 -50.28 -12.32
N SER A 55 15.82 -50.29 -11.69
CA SER A 55 16.67 -51.49 -11.62
C SER A 55 16.16 -52.58 -10.68
N GLY A 56 15.36 -52.24 -9.66
CA GLY A 56 14.90 -53.18 -8.63
C GLY A 56 13.47 -53.71 -8.82
N LEU A 57 12.59 -52.96 -9.49
CA LEU A 57 11.17 -53.29 -9.69
C LEU A 57 10.84 -53.70 -11.13
N ASP A 58 11.83 -53.69 -12.04
CA ASP A 58 11.70 -54.00 -13.47
C ASP A 58 10.53 -53.23 -14.15
N SER A 59 10.32 -51.99 -13.71
CA SER A 59 9.18 -51.16 -14.08
C SER A 59 9.63 -49.75 -14.41
N PHE A 60 9.09 -49.21 -15.51
CA PHE A 60 9.35 -47.83 -15.96
C PHE A 60 8.48 -46.78 -15.25
N ILE A 61 7.53 -47.20 -14.41
CA ILE A 61 6.60 -46.29 -13.71
C ILE A 61 7.35 -45.18 -12.92
N PRO A 62 8.42 -45.46 -12.16
CA PRO A 62 9.14 -44.44 -11.42
C PRO A 62 9.77 -43.36 -12.32
N VAL A 63 10.22 -43.73 -13.51
CA VAL A 63 10.81 -42.81 -14.50
C VAL A 63 9.74 -41.89 -15.09
N TYR A 64 8.55 -42.42 -15.42
CA TYR A 64 7.42 -41.59 -15.87
C TYR A 64 7.00 -40.58 -14.80
N VAL A 65 6.94 -40.97 -13.53
CA VAL A 65 6.61 -40.07 -12.42
C VAL A 65 7.66 -38.96 -12.29
N ALA A 66 8.95 -39.30 -12.31
CA ALA A 66 10.03 -38.32 -12.26
C ALA A 66 9.98 -37.34 -13.43
N PHE A 67 9.67 -37.83 -14.63
CA PHE A 67 9.54 -37.01 -15.83
C PHE A 67 8.36 -36.02 -15.74
N VAL A 68 7.18 -36.48 -15.32
CA VAL A 68 5.99 -35.61 -15.14
C VAL A 68 6.25 -34.53 -14.07
N LEU A 69 6.88 -34.90 -12.95
CA LEU A 69 7.27 -33.95 -11.90
C LEU A 69 8.27 -32.91 -12.43
N THR A 70 9.22 -33.33 -13.27
CA THR A 70 10.21 -32.44 -13.89
C THR A 70 9.56 -31.43 -14.82
N ILE A 71 8.68 -31.87 -15.73
CA ILE A 71 7.93 -30.98 -16.62
C ILE A 71 7.08 -30.00 -15.81
N SER A 72 6.38 -30.49 -14.79
CA SER A 72 5.56 -29.66 -13.92
C SER A 72 6.39 -28.58 -13.21
N GLY A 73 7.57 -28.95 -12.70
CA GLY A 73 8.52 -28.02 -12.08
C GLY A 73 9.05 -26.97 -13.05
N LEU A 74 9.40 -27.37 -14.28
CA LEU A 74 9.83 -26.44 -15.33
C LEU A 74 8.72 -25.46 -15.71
N GLY A 75 7.47 -25.93 -15.82
CA GLY A 75 6.30 -25.10 -16.07
C GLY A 75 6.09 -24.05 -14.98
N ALA A 76 6.15 -24.45 -13.70
CA ALA A 76 6.05 -23.54 -12.58
C ALA A 76 7.19 -22.50 -12.57
N ALA A 77 8.44 -22.93 -12.81
CA ALA A 77 9.60 -22.04 -12.87
C ALA A 77 9.47 -21.00 -14.00
N PHE A 78 8.97 -21.41 -15.18
CA PHE A 78 8.69 -20.50 -16.29
C PHE A 78 7.64 -19.45 -15.92
N LEU A 79 6.54 -19.85 -15.28
CA LEU A 79 5.48 -18.92 -14.84
C LEU A 79 5.99 -17.91 -13.81
N ILE A 80 6.78 -18.37 -12.82
CA ILE A 80 7.40 -17.50 -11.81
C ILE A 80 8.32 -16.47 -12.50
N ARG A 81 9.22 -16.93 -13.38
CA ARG A 81 10.13 -16.04 -14.12
C ARG A 81 9.37 -15.02 -14.95
N ARG A 82 8.32 -15.44 -15.65
CA ARG A 82 7.47 -14.55 -16.46
C ARG A 82 6.81 -13.47 -15.60
N ASN A 83 6.25 -13.84 -14.45
CA ASN A 83 5.59 -12.90 -13.56
C ASN A 83 6.58 -11.94 -12.88
N LEU A 84 7.77 -12.40 -12.52
CA LEU A 84 8.82 -11.52 -12.00
C LEU A 84 9.26 -10.49 -13.05
N ALA A 85 9.52 -10.92 -14.29
CA ALA A 85 9.94 -10.03 -15.36
C ALA A 85 8.87 -8.95 -15.65
N LYS A 86 7.59 -9.32 -15.60
CA LYS A 86 6.48 -8.35 -15.69
C LYS A 86 6.53 -7.32 -14.57
N SER A 87 6.60 -7.76 -13.31
CA SER A 87 6.66 -6.85 -12.16
C SER A 87 7.89 -5.94 -12.20
N GLU A 88 9.04 -6.43 -12.63
CA GLU A 88 10.25 -5.62 -12.82
C GLU A 88 10.06 -4.55 -13.90
N SER A 89 9.45 -4.90 -15.04
CA SER A 89 9.18 -3.93 -16.12
C SER A 89 8.24 -2.82 -15.66
N ILE A 90 7.15 -3.16 -14.96
CA ILE A 90 6.21 -2.17 -14.40
C ILE A 90 6.92 -1.32 -13.34
N GLY A 91 7.74 -1.94 -12.48
CA GLY A 91 8.52 -1.23 -11.47
C GLY A 91 9.49 -0.22 -12.08
N GLN A 92 10.14 -0.55 -13.20
CA GLN A 92 11.00 0.37 -13.94
C GLN A 92 10.22 1.58 -14.49
N LEU A 93 9.00 1.35 -14.98
CA LEU A 93 8.10 2.42 -15.43
C LEU A 93 7.58 3.29 -14.30
N LEU A 94 7.61 2.83 -13.05
CA LEU A 94 7.23 3.67 -11.91
C LEU A 94 8.44 4.28 -11.22
N SER A 95 9.64 3.78 -11.52
CA SER A 95 10.90 4.33 -11.02
C SER A 95 11.32 5.58 -11.80
N GLY A 96 11.90 6.54 -11.10
CA GLY A 96 12.26 7.86 -11.64
C GLY A 96 11.75 8.96 -10.71
N GLY A 97 12.45 10.09 -10.67
CA GLY A 97 12.07 11.26 -9.86
C GLY A 97 10.84 11.97 -10.43
N GLU A 98 10.75 13.29 -10.22
CA GLU A 98 9.71 14.10 -10.86
C GLU A 98 9.68 13.84 -12.36
N MET A 99 8.48 13.58 -12.87
CA MET A 99 8.25 13.12 -14.24
C MET A 99 7.46 14.18 -14.99
N SER A 100 7.93 14.51 -16.20
CA SER A 100 7.21 15.43 -17.07
C SER A 100 5.86 14.85 -17.49
N SER A 101 4.93 15.70 -17.94
CA SER A 101 3.64 15.24 -18.49
C SER A 101 3.85 14.31 -19.69
N GLU A 102 4.84 14.60 -20.55
CA GLU A 102 5.17 13.81 -21.73
C GLU A 102 5.70 12.42 -21.37
N ASP A 103 6.60 12.34 -20.37
CA ASP A 103 7.13 11.07 -19.87
C ASP A 103 6.03 10.20 -19.28
N ARG A 104 5.09 10.82 -18.56
CA ARG A 104 3.93 10.12 -17.97
C ARG A 104 3.05 9.53 -19.06
N ASP A 105 2.76 10.28 -20.11
CA ASP A 105 1.95 9.81 -21.24
C ASP A 105 2.65 8.69 -22.02
N ALA A 106 3.96 8.77 -22.19
CA ALA A 106 4.75 7.72 -22.81
C ALA A 106 4.69 6.41 -22.00
N ARG A 107 4.82 6.49 -20.67
CA ARG A 107 4.73 5.32 -19.79
C ARG A 107 3.31 4.75 -19.71
N MET A 108 2.29 5.60 -19.77
CA MET A 108 0.88 5.16 -19.90
C MET A 108 0.68 4.32 -21.16
N LYS A 109 1.20 4.77 -22.30
CA LYS A 109 1.14 4.01 -23.57
C LYS A 109 1.82 2.65 -23.49
N GLN A 110 2.93 2.56 -22.76
CA GLN A 110 3.62 1.27 -22.55
C GLN A 110 2.82 0.29 -21.69
N LEU A 111 1.94 0.80 -20.82
CA LEU A 111 1.07 -0.01 -19.98
C LEU A 111 -0.25 -0.41 -20.66
N ASP A 112 -0.70 0.30 -21.70
CA ASP A 112 -1.98 0.08 -22.38
C ASP A 112 -2.18 -1.36 -22.84
N ALA A 113 -1.20 -1.93 -23.53
CA ALA A 113 -1.29 -3.29 -24.07
C ALA A 113 -1.51 -4.37 -22.99
N GLN A 114 -1.08 -4.13 -21.75
CA GLN A 114 -1.30 -5.04 -20.61
C GLN A 114 -2.60 -4.69 -19.86
N ALA A 115 -2.88 -3.40 -19.68
CA ALA A 115 -4.09 -2.91 -19.03
C ALA A 115 -5.37 -3.29 -19.80
N ASP A 116 -5.33 -3.26 -21.13
CA ASP A 116 -6.46 -3.65 -22.00
C ASP A 116 -6.75 -5.15 -21.93
N LYS A 117 -5.77 -5.95 -21.53
CA LYS A 117 -5.93 -7.38 -21.22
C LYS A 117 -6.42 -7.63 -19.80
N GLY A 118 -6.71 -6.58 -19.03
CA GLY A 118 -7.14 -6.67 -17.63
C GLY A 118 -6.03 -7.03 -16.65
N ASP A 119 -4.75 -6.79 -17.00
CA ASP A 119 -3.65 -7.02 -16.06
C ASP A 119 -3.76 -6.04 -14.88
N ALA A 120 -4.06 -6.57 -13.69
CA ALA A 120 -4.28 -5.77 -12.48
C ALA A 120 -3.06 -4.93 -12.10
N GLY A 121 -1.84 -5.42 -12.35
CA GLY A 121 -0.61 -4.69 -12.07
C GLY A 121 -0.45 -3.50 -13.02
N ALA A 122 -0.73 -3.70 -14.31
CA ALA A 122 -0.71 -2.62 -15.29
C ALA A 122 -1.77 -1.54 -15.00
N LEU A 123 -2.99 -1.94 -14.63
CA LEU A 123 -4.04 -1.00 -14.23
C LEU A 123 -3.67 -0.21 -12.96
N LEU A 124 -3.12 -0.88 -11.94
CA LEU A 124 -2.62 -0.22 -10.73
C LEU A 124 -1.52 0.80 -11.07
N ALA A 125 -0.56 0.42 -11.92
CA ALA A 125 0.52 1.30 -12.33
C ALA A 125 0.01 2.52 -13.11
N LYS A 126 -0.91 2.33 -14.07
CA LYS A 126 -1.55 3.44 -14.80
C LYS A 126 -2.25 4.40 -13.85
N ALA A 127 -3.00 3.87 -12.88
CA ALA A 127 -3.66 4.71 -11.89
C ALA A 127 -2.66 5.51 -11.05
N GLN A 128 -1.56 4.90 -10.60
CA GLN A 128 -0.51 5.59 -9.83
C GLN A 128 0.14 6.73 -10.59
N LEU A 129 0.27 6.63 -11.92
CA LEU A 129 0.84 7.69 -12.76
C LEU A 129 -0.03 8.94 -12.79
N ILE A 130 -1.36 8.79 -12.79
CA ILE A 130 -2.29 9.91 -12.97
C ILE A 130 -3.02 10.34 -11.69
N MET A 131 -2.95 9.56 -10.60
CA MET A 131 -3.76 9.79 -9.39
C MET A 131 -3.51 11.15 -8.70
N GLN A 132 -2.34 11.75 -8.90
CA GLN A 132 -2.02 13.06 -8.33
C GLN A 132 -2.81 14.18 -9.05
N ASP A 133 -2.91 14.10 -10.37
CA ASP A 133 -3.53 15.15 -11.20
C ASP A 133 -5.02 14.88 -11.45
N ARG A 134 -5.38 13.61 -11.68
CA ARG A 134 -6.70 13.15 -12.13
C ARG A 134 -7.20 12.00 -11.24
N PRO A 135 -7.57 12.27 -9.97
CA PRO A 135 -7.95 11.24 -9.01
C PRO A 135 -9.23 10.47 -9.40
N GLU A 136 -10.18 11.10 -10.07
CA GLU A 136 -11.41 10.45 -10.54
C GLU A 136 -11.13 9.47 -11.70
N GLU A 137 -10.26 9.86 -12.64
CA GLU A 137 -9.84 8.98 -13.74
C GLU A 137 -9.01 7.80 -13.21
N ALA A 138 -8.11 8.05 -12.25
CA ALA A 138 -7.35 6.99 -11.59
C ALA A 138 -8.27 5.97 -10.91
N LEU A 139 -9.33 6.45 -10.25
CA LEU A 139 -10.31 5.58 -9.61
C LEU A 139 -11.04 4.71 -10.65
N GLY A 140 -11.49 5.30 -11.76
CA GLY A 140 -12.11 4.55 -12.87
C GLY A 140 -11.19 3.48 -13.46
N ILE A 141 -9.88 3.73 -13.54
CA ILE A 141 -8.90 2.72 -13.96
C ILE A 141 -8.82 1.56 -12.95
N LEU A 142 -8.76 1.86 -11.65
CA LEU A 142 -8.68 0.84 -10.59
C LEU A 142 -9.96 0.01 -10.46
N GLU A 143 -11.11 0.58 -10.80
CA GLU A 143 -12.41 -0.13 -10.80
C GLU A 143 -12.51 -1.20 -11.90
N ARG A 144 -11.68 -1.12 -12.95
CA ARG A 144 -11.56 -2.19 -13.96
C ARG A 144 -10.87 -3.44 -13.43
N VAL A 145 -10.22 -3.37 -12.26
CA VAL A 145 -9.52 -4.52 -11.67
C VAL A 145 -10.53 -5.47 -11.04
N ASP A 146 -10.56 -6.70 -11.53
CA ASP A 146 -11.23 -7.83 -10.87
C ASP A 146 -10.42 -8.24 -9.63
N LEU A 147 -10.88 -7.81 -8.44
CA LEU A 147 -10.21 -8.05 -7.16
C LEU A 147 -10.18 -9.53 -6.73
N GLU A 148 -11.05 -10.37 -7.30
CA GLU A 148 -11.12 -11.80 -6.99
C GLU A 148 -10.07 -12.58 -7.79
N LYS A 149 -9.84 -12.18 -9.05
CA LYS A 149 -8.85 -12.81 -9.94
C LYS A 149 -7.46 -12.23 -9.83
N ALA A 150 -7.33 -10.98 -9.36
CA ALA A 150 -6.03 -10.34 -9.22
C ALA A 150 -5.13 -11.08 -8.22
N PRO A 151 -3.79 -11.07 -8.43
CA PRO A 151 -2.86 -11.59 -7.43
C PRO A 151 -3.12 -10.96 -6.06
N LYS A 152 -3.17 -11.77 -5.00
CA LYS A 152 -3.65 -11.34 -3.66
C LYS A 152 -3.04 -10.03 -3.16
N LEU A 153 -1.72 -9.86 -3.34
CA LEU A 153 -1.03 -8.64 -2.93
C LEU A 153 -1.42 -7.42 -3.79
N VAL A 154 -1.58 -7.61 -5.11
CA VAL A 154 -2.04 -6.55 -6.02
C VAL A 154 -3.49 -6.19 -5.69
N ALA A 155 -4.36 -7.17 -5.43
CA ALA A 155 -5.74 -6.92 -5.02
C ALA A 155 -5.82 -6.11 -3.72
N LEU A 156 -4.97 -6.42 -2.73
CA LEU A 156 -4.87 -5.66 -1.49
C LEU A 156 -4.40 -4.21 -1.73
N GLN A 157 -3.39 -4.01 -2.57
CA GLN A 157 -2.91 -2.69 -2.96
C GLN A 157 -3.98 -1.88 -3.69
N VAL A 158 -4.67 -2.48 -4.67
CA VAL A 158 -5.77 -1.84 -5.40
C VAL A 158 -6.89 -1.44 -4.45
N ARG A 159 -7.30 -2.31 -3.51
CA ARG A 159 -8.28 -1.95 -2.47
C ARG A 159 -7.84 -0.73 -1.66
N GLY A 160 -6.60 -0.74 -1.17
CA GLY A 160 -6.05 0.37 -0.38
C GLY A 160 -6.00 1.68 -1.15
N VAL A 161 -5.54 1.66 -2.40
CA VAL A 161 -5.46 2.87 -3.24
C VAL A 161 -6.87 3.37 -3.61
N ARG A 162 -7.81 2.48 -3.96
CA ARG A 162 -9.21 2.86 -4.21
C ARG A 162 -9.84 3.49 -2.97
N ALA A 163 -9.66 2.89 -1.79
CA ALA A 163 -10.17 3.43 -0.54
C ALA A 163 -9.59 4.83 -0.27
N MET A 164 -8.29 5.01 -0.47
CA MET A 164 -7.63 6.31 -0.33
C MET A 164 -8.17 7.37 -1.31
N LEU A 165 -8.42 7.01 -2.57
CA LEU A 165 -9.02 7.91 -3.57
C LEU A 165 -10.46 8.27 -3.22
N HIS A 166 -11.29 7.31 -2.82
CA HIS A 166 -12.64 7.61 -2.34
C HIS A 166 -12.59 8.55 -1.12
N LEU A 167 -11.65 8.36 -0.18
CA LEU A 167 -11.46 9.29 0.94
C LEU A 167 -11.07 10.69 0.47
N SER A 168 -10.16 10.82 -0.50
CA SER A 168 -9.73 12.12 -1.02
C SER A 168 -10.88 12.87 -1.72
N LEU A 169 -11.71 12.13 -2.47
CA LEU A 169 -12.90 12.65 -3.16
C LEU A 169 -14.09 12.91 -2.22
N GLY A 170 -14.03 12.41 -0.98
CA GLY A 170 -15.08 12.57 0.03
C GLY A 170 -16.16 11.49 0.00
N ASP A 171 -15.98 10.42 -0.77
CA ASP A 171 -16.87 9.26 -0.75
C ASP A 171 -16.50 8.29 0.38
N VAL A 172 -16.88 8.67 1.61
CA VAL A 172 -16.56 7.90 2.82
C VAL A 172 -17.23 6.52 2.82
N ALA A 173 -18.41 6.39 2.21
CA ALA A 173 -19.16 5.13 2.21
C ALA A 173 -18.47 4.06 1.34
N ALA A 174 -18.05 4.43 0.13
CA ALA A 174 -17.29 3.52 -0.73
C ALA A 174 -15.91 3.18 -0.12
N ALA A 175 -15.23 4.19 0.43
CA ALA A 175 -13.98 3.96 1.14
C ALA A 175 -14.13 2.97 2.30
N ARG A 176 -15.21 3.08 3.08
CA ARG A 176 -15.48 2.21 4.22
C ARG A 176 -15.61 0.74 3.80
N LYS A 177 -16.40 0.47 2.75
CA LYS A 177 -16.58 -0.90 2.22
C LYS A 177 -15.24 -1.54 1.84
N LEU A 178 -14.39 -0.79 1.14
CA LEU A 178 -13.07 -1.27 0.74
C LEU A 178 -12.14 -1.47 1.94
N ALA A 179 -12.17 -0.54 2.91
CA ALA A 179 -11.34 -0.60 4.11
C ALA A 179 -11.65 -1.82 4.99
N ASP A 180 -12.92 -2.21 5.11
CA ASP A 180 -13.32 -3.37 5.90
C ASP A 180 -12.81 -4.71 5.33
N GLU A 181 -12.50 -4.75 4.03
CA GLU A 181 -11.90 -5.94 3.37
C GLU A 181 -10.36 -5.98 3.43
N ILE A 182 -9.71 -4.92 3.94
CA ILE A 182 -8.25 -4.87 4.01
C ILE A 182 -7.77 -5.69 5.21
N ASP A 183 -7.23 -6.86 4.90
CA ASP A 183 -6.55 -7.71 5.86
C ASP A 183 -5.10 -7.25 6.05
N LEU A 184 -4.84 -6.54 7.14
CA LEU A 184 -3.51 -6.02 7.49
C LEU A 184 -2.48 -7.14 7.75
N ALA A 185 -2.91 -8.34 8.11
CA ALA A 185 -1.99 -9.47 8.31
C ALA A 185 -1.38 -9.96 6.98
N LYS A 186 -2.05 -9.69 5.85
CA LYS A 186 -1.55 -10.03 4.51
C LYS A 186 -0.57 -8.99 3.94
N ALA A 187 -0.35 -7.88 4.62
CA ALA A 187 0.65 -6.90 4.22
C ALA A 187 2.08 -7.43 4.50
N PRO A 188 2.99 -7.38 3.51
CA PRO A 188 4.26 -8.09 3.55
C PRO A 188 5.27 -7.51 4.55
N ASP A 189 5.20 -6.20 4.81
CA ASP A 189 6.15 -5.46 5.63
C ASP A 189 5.46 -4.38 6.48
N THR A 190 6.14 -3.89 7.52
CA THR A 190 5.63 -2.90 8.48
C THR A 190 5.13 -1.63 7.82
N LYS A 191 5.87 -1.14 6.82
CA LYS A 191 5.56 0.10 6.11
C LYS A 191 4.30 -0.06 5.27
N THR A 192 4.20 -1.13 4.49
CA THR A 192 3.00 -1.44 3.71
C THR A 192 1.79 -1.62 4.63
N ARG A 193 1.97 -2.33 5.75
CA ARG A 193 0.90 -2.53 6.75
C ARG A 193 0.47 -1.22 7.41
N GLY A 194 1.42 -0.38 7.80
CA GLY A 194 1.17 0.93 8.39
C GLY A 194 0.44 1.87 7.43
N ASN A 195 0.78 1.82 6.14
CA ASN A 195 0.09 2.60 5.11
C ASN A 195 -1.37 2.18 4.98
N PHE A 196 -1.65 0.88 4.90
CA PHE A 196 -3.02 0.38 4.88
C PHE A 196 -3.76 0.67 6.18
N ALA A 197 -3.10 0.53 7.33
CA ALA A 197 -3.70 0.87 8.62
C ALA A 197 -4.11 2.35 8.69
N ALA A 198 -3.33 3.26 8.10
CA ALA A 198 -3.67 4.67 8.01
C ALA A 198 -4.93 4.91 7.16
N VAL A 199 -5.04 4.25 5.99
CA VAL A 199 -6.22 4.33 5.12
C VAL A 199 -7.46 3.75 5.80
N VAL A 200 -7.34 2.56 6.40
CA VAL A 200 -8.42 1.90 7.13
C VAL A 200 -8.89 2.76 8.31
N ALA A 201 -7.96 3.29 9.10
CA ALA A 201 -8.31 4.15 10.22
C ALA A 201 -8.98 5.45 9.80
N GLU A 202 -8.53 6.10 8.72
CA GLU A 202 -9.20 7.30 8.20
C GLU A 202 -10.64 6.97 7.76
N ALA A 203 -10.84 5.86 7.04
CA ALA A 203 -12.17 5.42 6.62
C ALA A 203 -13.07 5.11 7.81
N TRP A 204 -12.58 4.34 8.79
CA TRP A 204 -13.31 4.00 10.01
C TRP A 204 -13.68 5.24 10.81
N ALA A 205 -12.74 6.16 11.03
CA ALA A 205 -13.01 7.39 11.77
C ALA A 205 -14.10 8.23 11.10
N ARG A 206 -14.00 8.42 9.78
CA ARG A 206 -14.94 9.24 9.01
C ARG A 206 -16.31 8.58 8.86
N SER A 207 -16.41 7.26 9.05
CA SER A 207 -17.65 6.50 8.96
C SER A 207 -18.30 6.19 10.31
N GLY A 208 -17.76 6.67 11.44
CA GLY A 208 -18.37 6.50 12.76
C GLY A 208 -17.69 5.51 13.73
N ASN A 209 -16.52 4.97 13.39
CA ASN A 209 -15.69 4.12 14.28
C ASN A 209 -14.36 4.80 14.66
N PRO A 210 -14.38 5.98 15.31
CA PRO A 210 -13.16 6.73 15.58
C PRO A 210 -12.35 6.15 16.76
N ILE A 211 -12.94 5.31 17.60
CA ILE A 211 -12.24 4.67 18.74
C ILE A 211 -11.32 3.57 18.21
N GLU A 212 -11.86 2.66 17.41
CA GLU A 212 -11.15 1.55 16.78
C GLU A 212 -10.09 2.07 15.80
N ALA A 213 -10.40 3.14 15.07
CA ALA A 213 -9.42 3.85 14.25
C ALA A 213 -8.23 4.38 15.09
N ALA A 214 -8.49 4.92 16.29
CA ALA A 214 -7.43 5.42 17.16
C ALA A 214 -6.59 4.29 17.75
N GLU A 215 -7.22 3.18 18.14
CA GLU A 215 -6.54 1.98 18.61
C GLU A 215 -5.64 1.40 17.53
N LEU A 216 -6.15 1.28 16.30
CA LEU A 216 -5.36 0.84 15.15
C LEU A 216 -4.14 1.74 14.91
N LEU A 217 -4.34 3.07 14.86
CA LEU A 217 -3.24 4.03 14.65
C LEU A 217 -2.26 4.10 15.82
N SER A 218 -2.67 3.64 17.01
CA SER A 218 -1.78 3.59 18.17
C SER A 218 -0.70 2.51 18.02
N LYS A 219 -0.88 1.54 17.12
CA LYS A 219 0.09 0.46 16.86
C LYS A 219 1.26 0.90 15.98
N TYR A 220 1.12 2.03 15.28
CA TYR A 220 2.10 2.55 14.32
C TYR A 220 2.62 3.91 14.80
N ASP A 221 3.90 4.02 15.12
CA ASP A 221 4.52 5.30 15.49
C ASP A 221 5.02 6.04 14.24
N PRO A 222 4.47 7.21 13.89
CA PRO A 222 4.88 7.96 12.69
C PRO A 222 6.35 8.40 12.71
N ASN A 223 7.00 8.41 13.87
CA ASN A 223 8.42 8.74 14.01
C ASN A 223 9.34 7.51 13.96
N ASP A 224 8.78 6.30 13.79
CA ASP A 224 9.58 5.11 13.55
C ASP A 224 10.28 5.23 12.20
N LYS A 225 11.57 4.90 12.15
CA LYS A 225 12.39 5.00 10.94
C LYS A 225 11.82 4.17 9.79
N GLU A 226 11.20 3.03 10.08
CA GLU A 226 10.55 2.19 9.07
C GLU A 226 9.32 2.85 8.42
N LEU A 227 8.71 3.83 9.11
CA LEU A 227 7.46 4.48 8.71
C LEU A 227 7.67 5.92 8.21
N GLU A 228 8.92 6.38 8.15
CA GLU A 228 9.28 7.76 7.78
C GLU A 228 8.65 8.20 6.46
N GLU A 229 8.64 7.32 5.46
CA GLU A 229 8.06 7.61 4.14
C GLU A 229 6.52 7.71 4.15
N ILE A 230 5.85 7.13 5.14
CA ILE A 230 4.38 7.15 5.26
C ILE A 230 3.90 8.04 6.41
N LYS A 231 4.81 8.77 7.08
CA LYS A 231 4.49 9.60 8.25
C LYS A 231 3.39 10.62 7.97
N LEU A 232 3.38 11.20 6.78
CA LEU A 232 2.35 12.15 6.34
C LEU A 232 0.97 11.49 6.36
N GLN A 233 0.86 10.29 5.78
CA GLN A 233 -0.40 9.54 5.72
C GLN A 233 -0.87 9.13 7.13
N LEU A 234 0.05 8.75 8.01
CA LEU A 234 -0.26 8.44 9.41
C LEU A 234 -0.76 9.66 10.19
N TYR A 235 -0.11 10.81 10.06
CA TYR A 235 -0.58 12.04 10.71
C TYR A 235 -1.89 12.54 10.14
N ARG A 236 -2.10 12.41 8.83
CA ARG A 236 -3.39 12.71 8.18
C ARG A 236 -4.50 11.86 8.78
N ALA A 237 -4.32 10.54 8.85
CA ALA A 237 -5.29 9.64 9.45
C ALA A 237 -5.55 10.00 10.92
N ARG A 238 -4.50 10.29 11.71
CA ARG A 238 -4.63 10.74 13.11
C ARG A 238 -5.41 12.05 13.25
N ALA A 239 -5.26 12.99 12.32
CA ALA A 239 -6.02 14.24 12.34
C ALA A 239 -7.52 13.99 12.13
N PHE A 240 -7.90 13.15 11.15
CA PHE A 240 -9.29 12.75 10.94
C PHE A 240 -9.86 11.95 12.11
N THR A 241 -9.08 11.01 12.65
CA THR A 241 -9.47 10.22 13.82
C THR A 241 -9.70 11.10 15.04
N ALA A 242 -8.76 11.99 15.36
CA ALA A 242 -8.91 12.91 16.49
C ALA A 242 -10.13 13.85 16.30
N ALA A 243 -10.39 14.29 15.07
CA ALA A 243 -11.56 15.11 14.77
C ALA A 243 -12.89 14.40 15.07
N HIS A 244 -13.04 13.15 14.64
CA HIS A 244 -14.25 12.36 14.88
C HIS A 244 -14.35 11.86 16.34
N LYS A 245 -13.24 11.80 17.08
CA LYS A 245 -13.23 11.63 18.54
C LYS A 245 -13.52 12.92 19.32
N GLN A 246 -13.68 14.06 18.64
CA GLN A 246 -13.76 15.38 19.27
C GLN A 246 -12.54 15.73 20.15
N ASP A 247 -11.38 15.13 19.86
CA ASP A 247 -10.13 15.34 20.59
C ASP A 247 -9.35 16.53 20.00
N LEU A 248 -9.61 17.73 20.53
CA LEU A 248 -8.90 18.95 20.12
C LEU A 248 -7.38 18.87 20.30
N LYS A 249 -6.90 18.16 21.34
CA LYS A 249 -5.46 18.03 21.58
C LYS A 249 -4.83 17.13 20.52
N GLY A 250 -5.50 16.03 20.18
CA GLY A 250 -5.12 15.13 19.10
C GLY A 250 -5.06 15.84 17.74
N ILE A 251 -6.08 16.65 17.40
CA ILE A 251 -6.11 17.45 16.17
C ILE A 251 -4.90 18.38 16.10
N ARG A 252 -4.70 19.21 17.14
CA ARG A 252 -3.59 20.18 17.16
C ARG A 252 -2.22 19.50 17.09
N SER A 253 -2.07 18.36 17.77
CA SER A 253 -0.84 17.57 17.72
C SER A 253 -0.56 17.07 16.30
N ALA A 254 -1.55 16.45 15.64
CA ALA A 254 -1.39 15.95 14.28
C ALA A 254 -1.10 17.07 13.28
N LEU A 255 -1.84 18.19 13.34
CA LEU A 255 -1.60 19.36 12.49
C LEU A 255 -0.23 19.99 12.75
N LYS A 256 0.22 20.06 14.01
CA LYS A 256 1.57 20.56 14.33
C LYS A 256 2.64 19.70 13.64
N ASN A 257 2.57 18.38 13.77
CA ASN A 257 3.54 17.49 13.12
C ASN A 257 3.49 17.61 11.59
N LEU A 258 2.31 17.74 10.97
CA LEU A 258 2.19 17.98 9.54
C LEU A 258 2.82 19.32 9.13
N SER A 259 2.59 20.39 9.90
CA SER A 259 3.17 21.70 9.61
C SER A 259 4.70 21.75 9.73
N GLN A 260 5.29 20.89 10.56
CA GLN A 260 6.74 20.73 10.66
C GLN A 260 7.35 20.05 9.43
N ILE A 261 6.59 19.19 8.74
CA ILE A 261 6.99 18.63 7.43
C ILE A 261 6.84 19.72 6.37
N SER A 262 5.65 20.31 6.27
CA SER A 262 5.37 21.42 5.37
C SER A 262 4.04 22.09 5.77
N PRO A 263 4.00 23.42 5.94
CA PRO A 263 2.75 24.14 6.21
C PRO A 263 1.69 23.97 5.11
N GLN A 264 2.10 23.79 3.85
CA GLN A 264 1.18 23.58 2.73
C GLN A 264 0.34 22.30 2.88
N LEU A 265 0.84 21.29 3.61
CA LEU A 265 0.09 20.06 3.87
C LEU A 265 -1.21 20.33 4.62
N LEU A 266 -1.29 21.40 5.40
CA LEU A 266 -2.51 21.75 6.11
C LEU A 266 -3.65 22.18 5.17
N ALA A 267 -3.32 22.60 3.94
CA ALA A 267 -4.31 23.02 2.94
C ALA A 267 -5.29 21.89 2.56
N MET A 268 -4.85 20.62 2.68
CA MET A 268 -5.71 19.47 2.42
C MET A 268 -6.92 19.43 3.38
N PHE A 269 -6.81 19.99 4.59
CA PHE A 269 -7.91 20.07 5.55
C PHE A 269 -8.71 21.37 5.46
N VAL A 270 -8.50 22.17 4.42
CA VAL A 270 -9.27 23.38 4.16
C VAL A 270 -10.05 23.28 2.85
N ALA A 271 -9.41 22.75 1.82
CA ALA A 271 -9.93 22.69 0.45
C ALA A 271 -10.70 21.41 0.11
N GLN A 272 -10.53 20.32 0.87
CA GLN A 272 -11.14 19.02 0.54
C GLN A 272 -12.64 18.98 0.83
N LYS A 273 -13.39 18.20 0.05
CA LYS A 273 -14.82 17.95 0.28
C LYS A 273 -15.02 17.12 1.57
N ARG A 274 -16.12 17.38 2.30
CA ARG A 274 -16.56 16.62 3.49
C ARG A 274 -15.47 16.44 4.56
N ILE A 275 -14.82 17.54 4.94
CA ILE A 275 -13.93 17.60 6.10
C ILE A 275 -14.75 17.86 7.38
N HIS A 276 -14.32 17.27 8.50
CA HIS A 276 -14.91 17.53 9.81
C HIS A 276 -14.77 19.03 10.20
N PRO A 277 -15.85 19.73 10.60
CA PRO A 277 -15.82 21.18 10.86
C PRO A 277 -14.75 21.62 11.87
N MET A 278 -14.53 20.84 12.93
CA MET A 278 -13.48 21.15 13.92
C MET A 278 -12.07 21.05 13.33
N LEU A 279 -11.82 20.06 12.47
CA LEU A 279 -10.53 19.87 11.83
C LEU A 279 -10.25 21.03 10.87
N GLN A 280 -11.24 21.43 10.08
CA GLN A 280 -11.13 22.56 9.17
C GLN A 280 -10.83 23.86 9.92
N LYS A 281 -11.52 24.12 11.04
CA LYS A 281 -11.30 25.33 11.86
C LYS A 281 -9.88 25.39 12.42
N GLU A 282 -9.37 24.30 12.97
CA GLU A 282 -8.02 24.27 13.54
C GLU A 282 -6.94 24.29 12.44
N ALA A 283 -7.17 23.66 11.30
CA ALA A 283 -6.26 23.73 10.15
C ALA A 283 -6.16 25.15 9.56
N LYS A 284 -7.28 25.86 9.40
CA LYS A 284 -7.31 27.28 8.98
C LYS A 284 -6.49 28.15 9.93
N LYS A 285 -6.73 28.04 11.24
CA LYS A 285 -5.96 28.79 12.26
C LYS A 285 -4.47 28.48 12.21
N ALA A 286 -4.10 27.21 12.01
CA ALA A 286 -2.69 26.81 11.93
C ALA A 286 -2.02 27.37 10.65
N LEU A 287 -2.73 27.37 9.52
CA LEU A 287 -2.26 27.98 8.27
C LEU A 287 -2.12 29.50 8.38
N GLU A 288 -3.09 30.21 8.97
CA GLU A 288 -3.03 31.65 9.19
C GLU A 288 -1.80 32.04 10.03
N LYS A 289 -1.49 31.25 11.07
CA LYS A 289 -0.29 31.44 11.91
C LYS A 289 1.01 31.20 11.16
N SER A 290 1.01 30.33 10.14
CA SER A 290 2.19 30.04 9.33
C SER A 290 2.49 31.09 8.26
N GLY A 291 1.58 32.05 8.02
CA GLY A 291 1.75 33.10 7.01
C GLY A 291 1.49 32.66 5.56
N PHE A 292 1.07 31.42 5.34
CA PHE A 292 0.82 30.85 3.99
C PHE A 292 -0.55 31.17 3.39
N MET A 293 -1.47 31.80 4.12
CA MET A 293 -2.72 32.32 3.54
C MET A 293 -2.56 33.79 3.15
N PRO A 294 -2.98 34.18 1.92
CA PRO A 294 -3.12 35.60 1.59
C PRO A 294 -4.17 36.22 2.51
N ARG A 295 -3.75 37.20 3.32
CA ARG A 295 -4.67 37.96 4.18
C ARG A 295 -5.64 38.70 3.27
N PRO A 296 -6.97 38.66 3.52
CA PRO A 296 -7.90 39.50 2.77
C PRO A 296 -7.48 40.96 2.95
N GLN A 297 -7.09 41.62 1.86
CA GLN A 297 -6.81 43.06 1.88
C GLN A 297 -8.14 43.76 2.19
N MET A 298 -8.27 44.30 3.40
CA MET A 298 -9.39 45.17 3.72
C MET A 298 -9.27 46.41 2.81
N ARG A 299 -10.07 46.45 1.77
CA ARG A 299 -10.26 47.64 0.94
C ARG A 299 -11.06 48.61 1.80
N PHE A 300 -10.37 49.54 2.47
CA PHE A 300 -11.05 50.64 3.14
C PHE A 300 -11.75 51.47 2.06
N GLU A 301 -13.06 51.29 1.91
CA GLU A 301 -13.91 52.28 1.25
C GLU A 301 -13.81 53.57 2.06
N ARG A 302 -13.08 54.54 1.52
CA ARG A 302 -13.18 55.92 2.00
C ARG A 302 -14.59 56.39 1.63
N ARG A 303 -15.41 56.61 2.65
CA ARG A 303 -16.66 57.36 2.54
C ARG A 303 -16.41 58.78 2.06
#